data_AF-L1JL34-F1
#
_entry.id   AF-L1JL34-F1
#
_cell.length_a   1.000
_cell.length_b   1.000
_cell.length_c   1.000
_cell.angle_alpha   90.00
_cell.angle_beta   90.00
_cell.angle_gamma   90.00
#
_symmetry.space_group_name_H-M   'P 1'
#
loop_
_entity.id
_entity.type
_entity.pdbx_description
1 polymer ?
#
loop_
_entity_poly.entity_id
_entity_poly.type
_entity_poly.pdbx_seq_one_letter_code
_entity_poly.pdbx_strand_id
1 'polypeptide(L)'
;NGQVYSGQWVDHLREGKGTEIFPPYDNRRRSEEGELTFPHYEGDLLDGQRHGKGVYVFANGERYQGEFRYNLFDGNGVYFWTDGEYLDCRWKNG
;
A
#
# COMPACT_ATOMS: atom_id res chain seq x y z
N ASN A 1 12.97 13.82 -2.99
CA ASN A 1 11.61 13.50 -2.51
C ASN A 1 10.85 12.83 -3.64
N GLY A 2 10.84 11.49 -3.67
CA GLY A 2 10.53 10.68 -4.85
C GLY A 2 9.29 9.80 -4.74
N GLN A 3 8.28 10.16 -3.94
CA GLN A 3 7.01 9.44 -3.97
C GLN A 3 6.29 9.74 -5.28
N VAL A 4 5.96 8.70 -6.05
CA VAL A 4 5.17 8.83 -7.27
C VAL A 4 3.72 8.54 -6.92
N TYR A 5 2.89 9.57 -7.00
CA TYR A 5 1.45 9.46 -6.79
C TYR A 5 0.72 9.44 -8.13
N SER A 6 -0.14 8.46 -8.33
CA SER A 6 -1.06 8.40 -9.47
C SER A 6 -2.46 8.09 -8.93
N GLY A 7 -3.33 9.09 -8.89
CA GLY A 7 -4.69 8.93 -8.37
C GLY A 7 -5.62 10.04 -8.83
N GLN A 8 -6.91 9.89 -8.54
CA GLN A 8 -7.89 10.91 -8.86
C GLN A 8 -7.68 12.14 -7.97
N TRP A 9 -7.81 13.31 -8.56
CA TRP A 9 -7.78 14.59 -7.85
C TRP A 9 -9.21 15.09 -7.78
N VAL A 10 -9.73 15.27 -6.58
CA VAL A 10 -11.02 15.94 -6.34
C VAL A 10 -10.72 17.19 -5.53
N ASP A 11 -11.12 18.36 -6.03
CA ASP A 11 -10.98 19.66 -5.35
C ASP A 11 -9.58 19.99 -4.78
N HIS A 12 -8.52 19.73 -5.56
CA HIS A 12 -7.12 19.97 -5.19
C HIS A 12 -6.61 19.18 -3.97
N LEU A 13 -7.42 18.25 -3.45
CA LEU A 13 -7.05 17.34 -2.39
C LEU A 13 -6.86 15.94 -2.97
N ARG A 14 -5.93 15.19 -2.37
CA ARG A 14 -5.73 13.76 -2.65
C ARG A 14 -6.87 12.99 -1.96
N GLU A 15 -8.09 13.17 -2.46
CA GLU A 15 -9.30 12.53 -2.00
C GLU A 15 -9.81 11.57 -3.08
N GLY A 16 -9.98 10.29 -2.71
CA GLY A 16 -10.47 9.24 -3.60
C GLY A 16 -9.51 8.06 -3.75
N LYS A 17 -9.63 7.31 -4.84
CA LYS A 17 -8.75 6.18 -5.13
C LYS A 17 -7.43 6.69 -5.69
N GLY A 18 -6.32 6.29 -5.06
CA GLY A 18 -5.00 6.61 -5.57
C GLY A 18 -3.98 5.51 -5.29
N THR A 19 -2.97 5.53 -6.15
CA THR A 19 -1.82 4.65 -6.09
C THR A 19 -0.61 5.45 -5.62
N GLU A 20 0.02 5.01 -4.53
CA GLU A 20 1.25 5.60 -4.00
C GLU A 20 2.38 4.60 -4.18
N ILE A 21 3.36 4.93 -5.01
CA ILE A 21 4.55 4.11 -5.24
C ILE A 21 5.70 4.67 -4.41
N PHE A 22 6.34 3.80 -3.63
CA PHE A 22 7.51 4.10 -2.81
C PHE A 22 8.75 3.53 -3.51
N PRO A 23 9.40 4.27 -4.42
CA PRO A 23 10.69 3.83 -4.93
C PRO A 23 11.66 3.71 -3.75
N PRO A 24 12.51 2.68 -3.73
CA PRO A 24 13.42 2.47 -2.63
C PRO A 24 14.37 3.67 -2.52
N TYR A 25 14.68 4.04 -1.29
CA TYR A 25 15.79 4.96 -1.03
C TYR A 25 17.15 4.34 -1.40
N ASP A 26 17.20 3.03 -1.64
CA ASP A 26 18.40 2.27 -2.01
C ASP A 26 18.12 1.33 -3.20
N ASN A 27 18.64 1.71 -4.37
CA ASN A 27 18.47 1.03 -5.67
C ASN A 27 19.23 -0.31 -5.80
N ARG A 28 19.43 -1.08 -4.72
CA ARG A 28 20.39 -2.19 -4.68
C ARG A 28 19.84 -3.61 -4.83
N ARG A 29 18.54 -3.82 -4.97
CA ARG A 29 17.99 -5.15 -5.34
C ARG A 29 17.51 -5.19 -6.78
N ARG A 30 18.45 -5.51 -7.70
CA ARG A 30 18.12 -6.14 -8.97
C ARG A 30 17.77 -7.60 -8.68
N SER A 31 16.57 -8.04 -9.03
CA SER A 31 16.29 -9.47 -9.24
C SER A 31 17.01 -9.93 -10.52
N GLU A 32 17.47 -11.18 -10.58
CA GLU A 32 18.16 -11.77 -11.74
C GLU A 32 17.28 -11.83 -13.01
N GLU A 33 15.97 -11.60 -12.89
CA GLU A 33 14.98 -11.63 -13.99
C GLU A 33 14.34 -10.27 -14.31
N GLY A 34 14.84 -9.17 -13.71
CA GLY A 34 14.77 -7.85 -14.35
C GLY A 34 13.52 -6.99 -14.17
N GLU A 35 12.51 -7.38 -13.39
CA GLU A 35 11.42 -6.46 -13.01
C GLU A 35 11.61 -5.91 -11.59
N LEU A 36 11.91 -4.61 -11.49
CA LEU A 36 11.91 -3.87 -10.23
C LEU A 36 10.45 -3.67 -9.78
N THR A 37 9.98 -4.49 -8.85
CA THR A 37 8.70 -4.24 -8.19
C THR A 37 8.92 -3.34 -6.98
N PHE A 38 8.25 -2.19 -6.99
CA PHE A 38 8.32 -1.23 -5.90
C PHE A 38 7.20 -1.50 -4.90
N PRO A 39 7.44 -1.30 -3.60
CA PRO A 39 6.35 -1.25 -2.65
C PRO A 39 5.38 -0.14 -3.08
N HIS A 40 4.11 -0.48 -3.14
CA HIS A 40 3.06 0.44 -3.56
C HIS A 40 1.79 0.22 -2.75
N TYR A 41 1.04 1.28 -2.59
CA TYR A 41 -0.29 1.28 -2.02
C TYR A 41 -1.29 1.56 -3.13
N GLU A 42 -2.40 0.83 -3.14
CA GLU A 42 -3.55 1.08 -3.98
C GLU A 42 -4.79 1.09 -3.11
N GLY A 43 -5.44 2.24 -3.00
CA GLY A 43 -6.65 2.29 -2.20
C GLY A 43 -7.18 3.68 -2.04
N ASP A 44 -8.10 3.78 -1.10
CA ASP A 44 -8.72 5.04 -0.77
C ASP A 44 -7.68 5.90 0.01
N LEU A 45 -7.64 7.19 -0.32
CA LEU A 45 -6.81 8.21 0.28
C LEU A 45 -7.70 9.36 0.73
N LEU A 46 -7.39 9.89 1.90
CA LEU A 46 -8.04 11.05 2.50
C LEU A 46 -6.95 12.00 2.99
N ASP A 47 -6.98 13.27 2.56
CA ASP A 47 -5.96 14.27 2.85
C ASP A 47 -4.52 13.84 2.49
N GLY A 48 -4.37 12.97 1.49
CA GLY A 48 -3.07 12.40 1.11
C GLY A 48 -2.52 11.38 2.10
N GLN A 49 -3.35 10.83 2.97
CA GLN A 49 -3.05 9.71 3.86
C GLN A 49 -3.91 8.51 3.49
N ARG A 50 -3.37 7.29 3.67
CA ARG A 50 -4.11 6.05 3.44
C ARG A 50 -5.27 5.96 4.43
N HIS A 51 -6.47 5.83 3.89
CA HIS A 51 -7.70 5.85 4.68
C HIS A 51 -8.79 5.07 3.97
N GLY A 52 -9.60 4.29 4.68
CA GLY A 52 -10.62 3.44 4.06
C GLY A 52 -10.02 2.11 3.60
N LYS A 53 -10.43 1.58 2.45
CA LYS A 53 -9.98 0.26 1.99
C LYS A 53 -8.83 0.39 1.01
N GLY A 54 -7.82 -0.46 1.18
CA GLY A 54 -6.68 -0.48 0.28
C GLY A 54 -5.92 -1.79 0.26
N VAL A 55 -4.93 -1.84 -0.62
CA VAL A 55 -3.97 -2.92 -0.78
C VAL A 55 -2.60 -2.30 -0.70
N TYR A 56 -1.74 -2.81 0.17
CA TYR A 56 -0.36 -2.41 0.29
C TYR A 56 0.53 -3.59 -0.11
N VAL A 57 1.33 -3.43 -1.16
CA VAL A 57 2.33 -4.40 -1.59
C VAL A 57 3.68 -3.97 -1.04
N PHE A 58 4.35 -4.89 -0.37
CA PHE A 58 5.65 -4.70 0.23
C PHE A 58 6.77 -5.01 -0.78
N ALA A 59 7.96 -4.45 -0.54
CA ALA A 59 9.13 -4.65 -1.41
C ALA A 59 9.63 -6.11 -1.45
N ASN A 60 9.22 -6.92 -0.47
CA ASN A 60 9.53 -8.35 -0.40
C ASN A 60 8.53 -9.20 -1.21
N GLY A 61 7.50 -8.61 -1.81
CA GLY A 61 6.44 -9.30 -2.56
C GLY A 61 5.21 -9.68 -1.74
N GLU A 62 5.23 -9.46 -0.42
CA GLU A 62 4.07 -9.67 0.44
C GLU A 62 3.01 -8.59 0.15
N ARG A 63 1.74 -8.87 0.45
CA ARG A 63 0.66 -7.88 0.26
C ARG A 63 -0.29 -7.90 1.44
N TYR A 64 -0.75 -6.73 1.86
CA TYR A 64 -1.82 -6.57 2.84
C TYR A 64 -3.03 -5.94 2.17
N GLN A 65 -4.19 -6.57 2.28
CA GLN A 65 -5.45 -6.02 1.80
C GLN A 65 -6.38 -5.79 2.98
N GLY A 66 -6.76 -4.55 3.25
CA GLY A 66 -7.60 -4.27 4.40
C GLY A 66 -7.99 -2.83 4.53
N GLU A 67 -8.47 -2.51 5.73
CA GLU A 67 -8.81 -1.15 6.12
C GLU A 67 -7.56 -0.41 6.64
N PHE A 68 -7.52 0.88 6.35
CA PHE A 68 -6.45 1.81 6.67
C PHE A 68 -7.05 3.06 7.30
N ARG A 69 -6.32 3.64 8.26
CA ARG A 69 -6.69 4.90 8.89
C ARG A 69 -5.44 5.67 9.28
N TYR A 70 -5.28 6.89 8.77
CA TYR A 70 -4.11 7.74 9.02
C TYR A 70 -2.76 7.04 8.73
N ASN A 71 -2.67 6.37 7.59
CA ASN A 71 -1.50 5.54 7.18
C ASN A 71 -1.24 4.27 7.98
N LEU A 72 -2.06 3.96 8.98
CA LEU A 72 -1.97 2.73 9.77
C LEU A 72 -2.97 1.70 9.28
N PHE A 73 -2.64 0.41 9.43
CA PHE A 73 -3.59 -0.67 9.28
C PHE A 73 -4.61 -0.59 10.43
N ASP A 74 -5.88 -0.40 10.11
CA ASP A 74 -6.96 -0.19 11.09
C ASP A 74 -8.20 -0.93 10.61
N GLY A 75 -8.82 -1.76 11.45
CA GLY A 75 -9.97 -2.57 11.03
C GLY A 75 -9.62 -3.94 10.48
N ASN A 76 -10.43 -4.45 9.56
CA ASN A 76 -10.26 -5.81 9.04
C ASN A 76 -9.35 -5.83 7.81
N GLY A 77 -8.42 -6.77 7.77
CA GLY A 77 -7.58 -7.01 6.62
C GLY A 77 -7.07 -8.44 6.54
N VAL A 78 -6.44 -8.75 5.42
CA VAL A 78 -5.82 -10.04 5.13
C VAL A 78 -4.38 -9.76 4.71
N TYR A 79 -3.44 -10.34 5.44
CA TYR A 79 -2.05 -10.38 5.05
C TYR A 79 -1.82 -11.58 4.15
N PHE A 80 -1.10 -11.41 3.06
CA PHE A 80 -0.69 -12.50 2.17
C PHE A 80 0.83 -12.53 2.11
N TRP A 81 1.39 -13.70 2.42
CA TRP A 81 2.81 -13.96 2.29
C TRP A 81 3.15 -14.41 0.87
N THR A 82 4.44 -14.32 0.54
CA THR A 82 4.96 -14.71 -0.78
C THR A 82 4.92 -16.22 -1.01
N ASP A 83 4.82 -17.03 0.04
CA ASP A 83 4.64 -18.48 -0.01
C ASP A 83 3.20 -18.92 -0.35
N GLY A 84 2.26 -17.98 -0.42
CA GLY A 84 0.84 -18.23 -0.69
C GLY A 84 -0.03 -18.42 0.56
N GLU A 85 0.56 -18.36 1.75
CA GLU A 85 -0.21 -18.31 2.99
C GLU A 85 -0.92 -16.95 3.13
N TYR A 86 -2.02 -16.93 3.89
CA TYR A 86 -2.70 -15.71 4.26
C TYR A 86 -3.14 -15.73 5.72
N LEU A 87 -3.20 -14.55 6.33
CA LEU A 87 -3.65 -14.35 7.70
C LEU A 87 -4.74 -13.30 7.73
N ASP A 88 -5.89 -13.70 8.24
CA ASP A 88 -6.98 -12.80 8.56
C ASP A 88 -6.61 -11.96 9.79
N CYS A 89 -6.14 -10.75 9.53
CA CYS A 89 -5.85 -9.74 10.53
C CYS A 89 -7.13 -8.96 10.83
N ARG A 90 -7.83 -9.35 11.90
CA ARG A 90 -8.93 -8.53 12.43
C ARG A 90 -8.37 -7.57 13.47
N TRP A 91 -8.01 -6.36 13.07
CA TRP A 91 -7.74 -5.28 14.02
C TRP A 91 -9.07 -4.79 14.55
N LYS A 92 -9.59 -5.48 15.57
CA LYS A 92 -10.65 -4.92 16.40
C LYS A 92 -10.02 -3.84 17.26
N ASN A 93 -10.52 -2.60 17.14
CA ASN A 93 -10.55 -1.70 18.28
C ASN A 93 -11.08 -2.52 19.47
N GLY A 94 -10.20 -2.75 20.45
CA GLY A 94 -10.60 -3.21 21.78
C GLY A 94 -11.36 -2.10 22.49
#